data_AF-X0ZFE2-F1
#
_entry.id   AF-X0ZFE2-F1
#
_cell.length_a   1.000
_cell.length_b   1.000
_cell.length_c   1.000
_cell.angle_alpha   90.00
_cell.angle_beta   90.00
_cell.angle_gamma   90.00
#
_symmetry.space_group_name_H-M   'P 1'
#
loop_
_entity.id
_entity.type
_entity.pdbx_description
1 polymer ?
#
loop_
_entity_poly.entity_id
_entity_poly.type
_entity_poly.pdbx_seq_one_letter_code
_entity_poly.pdbx_strand_id
1 'polypeptide(L)'
;MGVHGHVDEIPSNENTRYNPGDIYQVTKLEGEKLALNFYKEKGLPVSVIRPCAIYGPGDMRLLKMFRAIAKKRFIMLGSGEILYHMVYVTDLAEGFRLAADRQEAVGEAFLIGGEEYISLNKLTEMIAKEIGVSPPKIHFPVWPVELLGTIVEKICIPFKIEPPIYRRRVLFFTKIEHL
;
A
#
# COMPACT_ATOMS: atom_id res chain seq x y z
N MET A 1 4.02 1.01 5.41
CA MET A 1 3.59 -0.36 5.08
C MET A 1 2.70 -0.88 6.20
N GLY A 2 1.44 -1.24 5.94
CA GLY A 2 0.55 -1.83 6.98
C GLY A 2 0.60 -1.10 8.34
N VAL A 3 0.90 -1.86 9.40
CA VAL A 3 1.03 -1.38 10.79
C VAL A 3 2.27 -0.49 11.05
N HIS A 4 3.27 -0.54 10.17
CA HIS A 4 4.49 0.28 10.25
C HIS A 4 4.31 1.68 9.66
N GLY A 5 3.19 1.97 8.98
CA GLY A 5 2.88 3.31 8.45
C GLY A 5 4.01 3.96 7.63
N HIS A 6 4.45 5.16 8.00
CA HIS A 6 5.64 5.79 7.40
C HIS A 6 6.89 5.22 8.09
N VAL A 7 7.85 4.80 7.28
CA VAL A 7 9.07 4.13 7.74
C VAL A 7 10.26 5.02 7.40
N ASP A 8 11.11 5.25 8.40
CA ASP A 8 12.27 6.14 8.28
C ASP A 8 13.48 5.43 7.62
N GLU A 9 13.52 4.09 7.69
CA GLU A 9 14.59 3.25 7.14
C GLU A 9 14.08 2.30 6.04
N ILE A 10 14.79 2.26 4.91
CA ILE A 10 14.48 1.40 3.76
C ILE A 10 15.72 0.55 3.47
N PRO A 11 15.62 -0.80 3.36
CA PRO A 11 14.40 -1.60 3.43
C PRO A 11 13.86 -1.76 4.86
N SER A 12 12.53 -1.73 5.00
CA SER A 12 11.85 -2.05 6.26
C SER A 12 11.78 -3.57 6.49
N ASN A 13 11.69 -4.00 7.74
CA ASN A 13 11.50 -5.41 8.12
C ASN A 13 10.42 -5.57 9.21
N GLU A 14 10.22 -6.80 9.67
CA GLU A 14 9.24 -7.20 10.67
C GLU A 14 9.39 -6.46 12.01
N ASN A 15 10.63 -6.08 12.34
CA ASN A 15 11.03 -5.41 13.58
C ASN A 15 10.96 -3.88 13.48
N THR A 16 10.67 -3.34 12.29
CA THR A 16 10.45 -1.91 12.11
C THR A 16 9.38 -1.41 13.07
N ARG A 17 9.59 -0.24 13.67
CA ARG A 17 8.67 0.35 14.64
C ARG A 17 7.24 0.45 14.07
N TYR A 18 6.24 0.15 14.91
CA TYR A 18 4.86 0.44 14.58
C TYR A 18 4.61 1.95 14.57
N ASN A 19 4.06 2.45 13.47
CA ASN A 19 3.77 3.87 13.28
C ASN A 19 2.47 4.04 12.47
N PRO A 20 1.32 3.49 12.92
CA PRO A 20 0.08 3.55 12.16
C PRO A 20 -0.33 5.01 11.91
N GLY A 21 -0.46 5.38 10.63
CA GLY A 21 -0.78 6.73 10.19
C GLY A 21 -2.26 7.00 9.95
N ASP A 22 -3.13 6.00 10.13
CA ASP A 22 -4.59 6.16 10.03
C ASP A 22 -5.36 5.13 10.87
N ILE A 23 -6.66 5.38 11.08
CA ILE A 23 -7.54 4.54 11.92
C ILE A 23 -7.62 3.09 11.43
N TYR A 24 -7.50 2.86 10.12
CA TYR A 24 -7.49 1.50 9.59
C TYR A 24 -6.21 0.77 10.00
N GLN A 25 -5.05 1.45 9.94
CA GLN A 25 -3.79 0.87 10.41
C GLN A 25 -3.78 0.65 11.93
N VAL A 26 -4.41 1.53 12.71
CA VAL A 26 -4.56 1.36 14.16
C VAL A 26 -5.36 0.10 14.48
N THR A 27 -6.55 -0.04 13.89
CA THR A 27 -7.41 -1.22 14.16
C THR A 27 -6.74 -2.53 13.72
N LYS A 28 -5.96 -2.51 12.64
CA LYS A 28 -5.15 -3.66 12.23
C LYS A 28 -4.02 -3.99 13.20
N LEU A 29 -3.33 -2.99 13.74
CA LEU A 29 -2.29 -3.19 14.76
C LEU A 29 -2.87 -3.73 16.08
N GLU A 30 -4.03 -3.24 16.50
CA GLU A 30 -4.72 -3.74 17.69
C GLU A 30 -5.14 -5.20 17.54
N GLY A 31 -5.72 -5.55 16.39
CA GLY A 31 -6.07 -6.94 16.08
C GLY A 31 -4.86 -7.87 16.04
N GLU A 32 -3.74 -7.40 15.49
CA GLU A 32 -2.48 -8.14 15.48
C GLU A 32 -1.95 -8.40 16.89
N LYS A 33 -1.87 -7.36 17.73
CA LYS A 33 -1.44 -7.49 19.12
C LYS A 33 -2.35 -8.43 19.91
N LEU A 34 -3.66 -8.34 19.71
CA LEU A 34 -4.63 -9.21 20.37
C LEU A 34 -4.38 -10.67 20.01
N ALA A 35 -4.22 -10.99 18.72
CA ALA A 35 -3.97 -12.37 18.27
C ALA A 35 -2.67 -12.93 18.86
N LEU A 36 -1.58 -12.15 18.82
CA LEU A 36 -0.29 -12.56 19.41
C LEU A 36 -0.37 -12.72 20.94
N ASN A 37 -1.16 -11.91 21.63
CA ASN A 37 -1.37 -12.07 23.08
C ASN A 37 -2.14 -13.35 23.40
N PHE A 38 -3.13 -13.73 22.59
CA PHE A 38 -3.82 -15.01 22.75
C PHE A 38 -2.89 -16.22 22.60
N TYR A 39 -1.90 -16.13 21.70
CA TYR A 39 -0.84 -17.14 21.63
C TYR A 39 -0.02 -17.19 22.93
N LYS A 40 0.47 -16.04 23.42
CA LYS A 40 1.30 -15.97 24.63
C LYS A 40 0.57 -16.42 25.89
N GLU A 41 -0.69 -16.05 26.04
CA GLU A 41 -1.46 -16.29 27.27
C GLU A 41 -2.19 -17.64 27.28
N LYS A 42 -2.64 -18.11 26.11
CA LYS A 42 -3.54 -19.27 25.99
C LYS A 42 -3.00 -20.37 25.09
N GLY A 43 -1.83 -20.19 24.49
CA GLY A 43 -1.21 -21.18 23.61
C GLY A 43 -1.97 -21.40 22.29
N LEU A 44 -2.86 -20.49 21.90
CA LEU A 44 -3.56 -20.58 20.61
C LEU A 44 -2.55 -20.32 19.47
N PRO A 45 -2.27 -21.28 18.57
CA PRO A 45 -1.31 -21.05 17.49
C PRO A 45 -1.76 -19.91 16.57
N VAL A 46 -0.90 -18.91 16.39
CA VAL A 46 -1.16 -17.71 15.59
C VAL A 46 0.07 -17.37 14.78
N SER A 47 -0.11 -17.05 13.50
CA SER A 47 0.91 -16.47 12.63
C SER A 47 0.37 -15.19 12.02
N VAL A 48 1.18 -14.15 11.89
CA VAL A 48 0.77 -12.85 11.33
C VAL A 48 1.40 -12.63 9.97
N ILE A 49 0.59 -12.22 8.98
CA ILE A 49 1.08 -11.84 7.65
C ILE A 49 0.76 -10.36 7.39
N ARG A 50 1.80 -9.60 7.04
CA ARG A 50 1.76 -8.19 6.66
C ARG A 50 2.09 -8.08 5.17
N PRO A 51 1.10 -8.16 4.27
CA PRO A 51 1.39 -8.09 2.85
C PRO A 51 1.76 -6.66 2.41
N CYS A 52 2.69 -6.57 1.47
CA CYS A 52 2.92 -5.37 0.67
C CYS A 52 1.73 -5.12 -0.27
N ALA A 53 1.84 -4.15 -1.20
CA ALA A 53 0.76 -3.88 -2.15
C ALA A 53 0.49 -5.13 -3.03
N ILE A 54 -0.72 -5.66 -2.96
CA ILE A 54 -1.08 -6.91 -3.64
C ILE A 54 -1.52 -6.61 -5.07
N TYR A 55 -1.00 -7.36 -6.05
CA TYR A 55 -1.44 -7.30 -7.44
C TYR A 55 -1.67 -8.69 -8.04
N GLY A 56 -2.52 -8.76 -9.06
CA GLY A 56 -2.81 -10.00 -9.79
C GLY A 56 -4.27 -10.08 -10.25
N PRO A 57 -4.66 -11.21 -10.87
CA PRO A 57 -6.04 -11.44 -11.30
C PRO A 57 -7.04 -11.23 -10.15
N GLY A 58 -8.10 -10.46 -10.39
CA GLY A 58 -9.12 -10.12 -9.39
C GLY A 58 -8.84 -8.87 -8.57
N ASP A 59 -7.64 -8.27 -8.64
CA ASP A 59 -7.42 -6.96 -8.02
C ASP A 59 -8.21 -5.86 -8.74
N MET A 60 -8.98 -5.09 -7.98
CA MET A 60 -9.81 -4.00 -8.48
C MET A 60 -9.16 -2.63 -8.22
N ARG A 61 -8.14 -2.56 -7.36
CA ARG A 61 -7.51 -1.30 -6.94
C ARG A 61 -6.46 -0.84 -7.94
N LEU A 62 -5.42 -1.64 -8.18
CA LEU A 62 -4.38 -1.32 -9.16
C LEU A 62 -4.91 -1.44 -10.58
N LEU A 63 -5.92 -2.27 -10.83
CA LEU A 63 -6.57 -2.37 -12.14
C LEU A 63 -7.01 -1.02 -12.71
N LYS A 64 -7.37 -0.05 -11.86
CA LYS A 64 -7.68 1.33 -12.30
C LYS A 64 -6.46 2.02 -12.92
N MET A 65 -5.28 1.86 -12.32
CA MET A 65 -4.01 2.36 -12.84
C MET A 65 -3.64 1.66 -14.15
N PHE A 66 -3.66 0.32 -14.20
CA PHE A 66 -3.42 -0.44 -15.43
C PHE A 66 -4.33 0.03 -16.58
N ARG A 67 -5.63 0.18 -16.32
CA ARG A 67 -6.61 0.68 -17.30
C ARG A 67 -6.33 2.13 -17.72
N ALA A 68 -5.93 2.99 -16.79
CA ALA A 68 -5.59 4.37 -17.11
C ALA A 68 -4.34 4.45 -18.01
N ILE A 69 -3.31 3.64 -17.74
CA ILE A 69 -2.10 3.55 -18.55
C ILE A 69 -2.42 3.00 -19.94
N ALA A 70 -3.17 1.89 -20.02
CA ALA A 70 -3.61 1.29 -21.28
C ALA A 70 -4.37 2.28 -22.17
N LYS A 71 -5.21 3.13 -21.56
CA LYS A 71 -5.97 4.18 -22.24
C LYS A 71 -5.19 5.47 -22.49
N LYS A 72 -3.91 5.54 -22.11
CA LYS A 72 -3.06 6.75 -22.16
C LYS A 72 -3.67 7.94 -21.41
N ARG A 73 -4.35 7.67 -20.30
CA ARG A 73 -5.03 8.65 -19.43
C ARG A 73 -4.40 8.74 -18.04
N PHE A 74 -3.32 8.01 -17.78
CA PHE A 74 -2.60 8.10 -16.52
C PHE A 74 -1.75 9.37 -16.51
N ILE A 75 -1.87 10.15 -15.43
CA ILE A 75 -1.06 11.33 -15.15
C ILE A 75 -0.31 11.05 -13.86
N MET A 76 1.01 11.24 -13.88
CA MET A 76 1.82 11.09 -12.67
C MET A 76 1.58 12.30 -11.77
N LEU A 77 1.30 12.07 -10.48
CA LEU A 77 1.24 13.15 -9.50
C LEU A 77 2.57 13.22 -8.76
N GLY A 78 3.15 14.42 -8.64
CA GLY A 78 4.46 14.63 -8.02
C GLY A 78 5.60 14.10 -8.89
N SER A 79 6.76 13.82 -8.28
CA SER A 79 7.95 13.33 -9.00
C SER A 79 7.82 11.92 -9.55
N GLY A 80 6.95 11.09 -8.95
CA GLY A 80 6.86 9.66 -9.27
C GLY A 80 7.99 8.80 -8.68
N GLU A 81 8.87 9.39 -7.85
CA GLU A 81 9.97 8.67 -7.19
C GLU A 81 9.54 7.91 -5.93
N ILE A 82 8.24 7.95 -5.58
CA ILE A 82 7.72 7.13 -4.50
C ILE A 82 7.97 5.64 -4.77
N LEU A 83 8.61 4.99 -3.80
CA LEU A 83 8.88 3.56 -3.84
C LEU A 83 7.59 2.77 -3.60
N TYR A 84 7.39 1.76 -4.44
CA TYR A 84 6.26 0.87 -4.41
C TYR A 84 6.76 -0.57 -4.35
N HIS A 85 6.47 -1.23 -3.23
CA HIS A 85 6.78 -2.64 -3.03
C HIS A 85 5.50 -3.46 -3.20
N MET A 86 5.53 -4.40 -4.13
CA MET A 86 4.36 -5.19 -4.49
C MET A 86 4.61 -6.68 -4.29
N VAL A 87 3.54 -7.43 -4.03
CA VAL A 87 3.56 -8.89 -3.99
C VAL A 87 2.50 -9.44 -4.94
N TYR A 88 2.85 -10.45 -5.72
CA TYR A 88 1.89 -11.10 -6.60
C TYR A 88 0.95 -12.00 -5.80
N VAL A 89 -0.32 -12.05 -6.18
CA VAL A 89 -1.38 -12.70 -5.39
C VAL A 89 -1.10 -14.18 -5.10
N THR A 90 -0.49 -14.92 -6.02
CA THR A 90 -0.16 -16.34 -5.79
C THR A 90 0.99 -16.52 -4.83
N ASP A 91 1.99 -15.63 -4.85
CA ASP A 91 3.12 -15.68 -3.94
C ASP A 91 2.66 -15.36 -2.52
N LEU A 92 1.74 -14.40 -2.38
CA LEU A 92 1.10 -14.12 -1.09
C LEU A 92 0.28 -15.32 -0.59
N ALA A 93 -0.49 -15.96 -1.48
CA ALA A 93 -1.27 -17.15 -1.12
C ALA A 93 -0.37 -18.30 -0.64
N GLU A 94 0.79 -18.49 -1.29
CA GLU A 94 1.79 -19.45 -0.84
C GLU A 94 2.39 -19.07 0.52
N GLY A 95 2.62 -17.76 0.76
CA GLY A 95 3.00 -17.25 2.07
C GLY A 95 1.98 -17.60 3.17
N PHE A 96 0.69 -17.45 2.89
CA PHE A 96 -0.37 -17.89 3.80
C PHE A 96 -0.35 -19.40 4.06
N ARG A 97 -0.19 -20.20 3.00
CA ARG A 97 -0.11 -21.66 3.13
C ARG A 97 1.07 -22.08 4.00
N LEU A 98 2.25 -21.52 3.75
CA LEU A 98 3.45 -21.79 4.55
C LEU A 98 3.28 -21.35 6.01
N ALA A 99 2.70 -20.19 6.27
CA ALA A 99 2.45 -19.72 7.63
C ALA A 99 1.43 -20.58 8.40
N ALA A 100 0.54 -21.27 7.69
CA ALA A 100 -0.42 -22.21 8.27
C ALA A 100 0.18 -23.61 8.52
N ASP A 101 1.10 -24.06 7.67
CA ASP A 101 1.64 -25.42 7.71
C ASP A 101 2.91 -25.56 8.56
N ARG A 102 3.64 -24.47 8.81
CA ARG A 102 4.94 -24.48 9.49
C ARG A 102 4.81 -24.14 10.98
N GLN A 103 5.37 -25.00 11.83
CA GLN A 103 5.44 -24.74 13.28
C GLN A 103 6.31 -23.52 13.60
N GLU A 104 7.33 -23.29 12.78
CA GLU A 104 8.26 -22.16 12.87
C GLU A 104 7.58 -20.82 12.63
N ALA A 105 6.37 -20.81 12.04
CA ALA A 105 5.60 -19.59 11.84
C ALA A 105 4.77 -19.20 13.07
N VAL A 106 4.59 -20.11 14.03
CA VAL A 106 3.73 -19.89 15.20
C VAL A 106 4.37 -18.87 16.14
N GLY A 107 3.64 -17.78 16.40
CA GLY A 107 4.08 -16.64 17.21
C GLY A 107 4.79 -15.55 16.42
N GLU A 108 5.06 -15.78 15.13
CA GLU A 108 5.83 -14.89 14.28
C GLU A 108 4.95 -13.98 13.42
N ALA A 109 5.56 -12.87 12.99
CA ALA A 109 4.97 -11.95 12.03
C ALA A 109 5.88 -11.85 10.80
N PHE A 110 5.30 -11.88 9.60
CA PHE A 110 6.04 -11.89 8.34
C PHE A 110 5.62 -10.71 7.46
N LEU A 111 6.59 -9.93 6.97
CA LEU A 111 6.37 -8.91 5.94
C LEU A 111 6.58 -9.57 4.56
N ILE A 112 5.50 -9.76 3.81
CA ILE A 112 5.56 -10.47 2.52
C ILE A 112 5.47 -9.47 1.37
N GLY A 113 6.60 -9.30 0.67
CA GLY A 113 6.76 -8.49 -0.53
C GLY A 113 7.43 -9.28 -1.66
N GLY A 114 7.41 -8.73 -2.87
CA GLY A 114 8.21 -9.23 -3.98
C GLY A 114 9.71 -8.97 -3.78
N GLU A 115 10.51 -9.39 -4.75
CA GLU A 115 11.98 -9.30 -4.66
C GLU A 115 12.48 -7.85 -4.58
N GLU A 116 11.83 -6.93 -5.29
CA GLU A 116 12.27 -5.54 -5.41
C GLU A 116 11.15 -4.56 -5.07
N TYR A 117 11.54 -3.43 -4.48
CA TYR A 117 10.73 -2.22 -4.49
C TYR A 117 11.20 -1.31 -5.62
N ILE A 118 10.26 -0.75 -6.38
CA ILE A 118 10.57 0.08 -7.56
C ILE A 118 9.87 1.43 -7.44
N SER A 119 10.41 2.46 -8.11
CA SER A 119 9.72 3.75 -8.16
C SER A 119 8.41 3.66 -8.94
N LEU A 120 7.45 4.53 -8.63
CA LEU A 120 6.20 4.60 -9.36
C LEU A 120 6.42 4.95 -10.84
N ASN A 121 7.43 5.78 -11.16
CA ASN A 121 7.89 5.99 -12.53
C ASN A 121 8.25 4.65 -13.19
N LYS A 122 9.10 3.85 -12.55
CA LYS A 122 9.52 2.56 -13.10
C LYS A 122 8.35 1.59 -13.27
N LEU A 123 7.46 1.52 -12.28
CA LEU A 123 6.26 0.70 -12.35
C LEU A 123 5.39 1.07 -13.55
N THR A 124 5.08 2.36 -13.74
CA THR A 124 4.24 2.79 -14.86
C THR A 124 4.90 2.56 -16.22
N GLU A 125 6.23 2.68 -16.30
CA GLU A 125 7.01 2.35 -17.49
C GLU A 125 6.92 0.87 -17.84
N MET A 126 7.13 -0.02 -16.85
CA MET A 126 7.02 -1.46 -17.02
C MET A 126 5.61 -1.86 -17.50
N ILE A 127 4.57 -1.30 -16.87
CA ILE A 127 3.17 -1.56 -17.27
C ILE A 127 2.94 -1.11 -18.71
N ALA A 128 3.38 0.09 -19.09
CA ALA A 128 3.20 0.62 -20.44
C ALA A 128 3.91 -0.25 -21.49
N LYS A 129 5.13 -0.71 -21.17
CA LYS A 129 5.92 -1.61 -22.02
C LYS A 129 5.21 -2.93 -22.26
N GLU A 130 4.73 -3.60 -21.20
CA GLU A 130 4.02 -4.89 -21.31
C GLU A 130 2.71 -4.78 -22.09
N ILE A 131 2.01 -3.63 -22.00
CA ILE A 131 0.77 -3.39 -22.74
C ILE A 131 1.05 -2.95 -24.19
N GLY A 132 2.26 -2.51 -24.52
CA GLY A 132 2.62 -1.99 -25.85
C GLY A 132 2.16 -0.54 -26.09
N VAL A 133 2.10 0.29 -25.04
CA VAL A 133 1.78 1.73 -25.13
C VAL A 133 2.95 2.59 -24.67
N SER A 134 2.96 3.87 -25.05
CA SER A 134 3.98 4.80 -24.58
C SER A 134 3.83 5.07 -23.07
N PRO A 135 4.93 5.15 -22.31
CA PRO A 135 4.88 5.43 -20.89
C PRO A 135 4.35 6.84 -20.61
N PRO A 136 3.68 7.05 -19.45
CA PRO A 136 3.23 8.38 -19.06
C PRO A 136 4.46 9.28 -18.81
N LYS A 137 4.44 10.48 -19.39
CA LYS A 137 5.53 11.49 -19.26
C LYS A 137 5.10 12.78 -18.56
N ILE A 138 3.80 12.89 -18.28
CA ILE A 138 3.22 14.11 -17.70
C ILE A 138 3.23 13.95 -16.18
N HIS A 139 4.04 14.76 -15.53
CA HIS A 139 4.02 14.96 -14.08
C HIS A 139 3.22 16.21 -13.76
N PHE A 140 2.24 16.07 -12.89
CA PHE A 140 1.41 17.15 -12.41
C PHE A 140 1.77 17.44 -10.94
N PRO A 141 1.98 18.71 -10.54
CA PRO A 141 2.29 19.06 -9.16
C PRO A 141 1.21 18.53 -8.21
N VAL A 142 1.58 18.12 -7.00
CA VAL A 142 0.61 17.52 -6.07
C VAL A 142 -0.27 18.57 -5.39
N TRP A 143 0.27 19.76 -5.14
CA TRP A 143 -0.38 20.84 -4.39
C TRP A 143 -1.77 21.26 -4.91
N PRO A 144 -2.09 21.33 -6.23
CA PRO A 144 -3.43 21.69 -6.68
C PRO A 144 -4.45 20.59 -6.35
N VAL A 145 -4.02 19.32 -6.37
CA VAL A 145 -4.87 18.17 -6.04
C VAL A 145 -5.13 18.11 -4.53
N GLU A 146 -4.14 18.44 -3.71
CA GLU A 146 -4.31 18.56 -2.25
C GLU A 146 -5.24 19.69 -1.86
N LEU A 147 -5.12 20.85 -2.54
CA LEU A 147 -5.99 21.99 -2.35
C LEU A 147 -7.45 21.64 -2.72
N LEU A 148 -7.66 21.01 -3.87
CA LEU A 148 -8.98 20.54 -4.30
C LEU A 148 -9.55 19.51 -3.34
N GLY A 149 -8.77 18.53 -2.89
CA GLY A 149 -9.20 17.55 -1.91
C GLY A 149 -9.64 18.20 -0.59
N THR A 150 -8.89 19.21 -0.12
CA THR A 150 -9.23 19.96 1.10
C THR A 150 -10.53 20.76 0.95
N ILE A 151 -10.74 21.39 -0.20
CA ILE A 151 -11.96 22.15 -0.49
C ILE A 151 -13.17 21.20 -0.57
N VAL A 152 -13.05 20.09 -1.30
CA VAL A 152 -14.12 19.10 -1.46
C VAL A 152 -14.48 18.43 -0.13
N GLU A 153 -13.50 18.06 0.70
CA GLU A 153 -13.77 17.53 2.05
C GLU A 153 -14.52 18.55 2.92
N LYS A 154 -14.08 19.82 2.94
CA LYS A 154 -14.76 20.88 3.70
C LYS A 154 -16.19 21.15 3.23
N ILE A 155 -16.47 21.00 1.94
CA ILE A 155 -17.80 21.20 1.38
C ILE A 155 -18.68 19.96 1.57
N CYS A 156 -18.17 18.73 1.43
CA CYS A 156 -19.00 17.52 1.44
C CYS A 156 -19.27 16.97 2.85
N ILE A 157 -18.33 17.12 3.79
CA ILE A 157 -18.47 16.63 5.18
C ILE A 157 -19.69 17.23 5.89
N PRO A 158 -19.95 18.56 5.84
CA PRO A 158 -21.14 19.15 6.44
C PRO A 158 -22.46 18.62 5.87
N PHE A 159 -22.46 18.17 4.61
CA PHE A 159 -23.64 17.68 3.90
C PHE A 159 -23.77 16.15 3.92
N LYS A 160 -22.90 15.43 4.64
CA LYS A 160 -22.86 13.94 4.70
C LYS A 160 -22.74 13.26 3.31
N ILE A 161 -22.13 13.94 2.34
CA ILE A 161 -21.87 13.38 1.01
C ILE A 161 -20.45 12.78 1.02
N GLU A 162 -20.28 11.57 0.50
CA GLU A 162 -18.94 10.99 0.35
C GLU A 162 -18.15 11.74 -0.74
N PRO A 163 -17.01 12.38 -0.40
CA PRO A 163 -16.25 13.15 -1.37
C PRO A 163 -15.61 12.24 -2.44
N PRO A 164 -15.72 12.58 -3.75
CA PRO A 164 -15.17 11.75 -4.83
C PRO A 164 -13.63 11.73 -4.86
N ILE A 165 -12.98 12.75 -4.28
CA ILE A 165 -11.53 12.87 -4.15
C ILE A 165 -11.21 13.00 -2.66
N TYR A 166 -10.57 11.97 -2.08
CA TYR A 166 -10.10 12.00 -0.70
C TYR A 166 -8.67 12.53 -0.65
N ARG A 167 -8.41 13.50 0.24
CA ARG A 167 -7.06 14.06 0.50
C ARG A 167 -6.04 12.95 0.81
N ARG A 168 -6.46 11.89 1.49
CA ARG A 168 -5.63 10.71 1.80
C ARG A 168 -5.03 10.02 0.57
N ARG A 169 -5.72 10.01 -0.58
CA ARG A 169 -5.18 9.42 -1.82
C ARG A 169 -4.07 10.27 -2.43
N VAL A 170 -4.08 11.56 -2.14
CA VAL A 170 -3.10 12.53 -2.63
C VAL A 170 -1.83 12.49 -1.78
N LEU A 171 -1.97 12.36 -0.46
CA LEU A 171 -0.85 12.18 0.49
C LEU A 171 0.04 10.97 0.20
N PHE A 172 -0.44 10.00 -0.58
CA PHE A 172 0.42 8.92 -1.06
C PHE A 172 1.54 9.48 -1.95
N PHE A 173 1.26 10.45 -2.82
CA PHE A 173 2.23 10.96 -3.79
C PHE A 173 3.26 11.95 -3.21
N THR A 174 2.98 12.59 -2.07
CA THR A 174 3.86 13.58 -1.42
C THR A 174 4.77 13.00 -0.33
N LYS A 175 4.66 11.71 -0.01
CA LYS A 175 5.36 11.09 1.12
C LYS A 175 6.90 11.08 1.05
N ILE A 176 7.50 11.42 -0.09
CA ILE A 176 8.96 11.57 -0.23
C ILE A 176 9.40 13.04 -0.18
N GLU A 177 8.51 14.01 -0.39
CA GLU A 177 8.87 15.45 -0.40
C GLU A 177 9.22 16.00 1.00
N HIS A 178 9.22 15.16 2.04
CA HIS A 178 9.56 15.52 3.42
C HIS A 178 10.77 14.76 3.99
N LEU A 179 11.60 14.16 3.13
CA LEU A 179 12.94 13.68 3.49
C LEU A 179 13.98 14.81 3.36
#